data_AF-A0A7J4YR84-F1
#
_entry.id   AF-A0A7J4YR84-F1
#
_cell.length_a   1.000
_cell.length_b   1.000
_cell.length_c   1.000
_cell.angle_alpha   90.00
_cell.angle_beta   90.00
_cell.angle_gamma   90.00
#
_symmetry.space_group_name_H-M   'P 1'
#
loop_
_entity.id
_entity.type
_entity.pdbx_description
1 polymer ?
#
loop_
_entity_poly.entity_id
_entity_poly.type
_entity_poly.pdbx_seq_one_letter_code
_entity_poly.pdbx_strand_id
1 'polypeptide(L)'
;METKEITKTIYIANDGKEFLTKEDCEKHERFVEEILSRIKYFCIRCNPDLTETGNFSHKIYVAVFSKHYLYKDIAFQWALKKFGTYLGESVMGYGFQPHFNVSEVSKEEYEECPATVWGGTPLKSEKIFLSPKSVEGFPENIDYMKEWGFK
;
A
#
# COMPACT_ATOMS: atom_id res chain seq x y z
N MET A 1 15.24 53.01 8.30
CA MET A 1 15.00 51.57 8.06
C MET A 1 13.94 51.16 9.05
N GLU A 2 12.74 50.83 8.59
CA GLU A 2 11.65 50.41 9.48
C GLU A 2 11.70 48.90 9.64
N THR A 3 11.79 48.44 10.89
CA THR A 3 11.79 47.01 11.23
C THR A 3 10.38 46.65 11.68
N LYS A 4 9.79 45.62 11.07
CA LYS A 4 8.46 45.10 11.43
C LYS A 4 8.61 43.66 11.89
N GLU A 5 8.34 43.42 13.16
CA GLU A 5 8.31 42.07 13.73
C GLU A 5 6.90 41.48 13.58
N ILE A 6 6.83 40.23 13.10
CA ILE A 6 5.57 39.48 12.95
C ILE A 6 5.65 38.28 13.89
N THR A 7 4.78 38.25 14.89
CA THR A 7 4.58 37.08 15.75
C THR A 7 3.60 36.13 15.06
N LYS A 8 4.00 34.87 14.84
CA LYS A 8 3.12 33.82 14.28
C LYS A 8 2.94 32.71 15.28
N THR A 9 1.69 32.29 15.48
CA THR A 9 1.36 31.06 16.21
C THR A 9 1.40 29.89 15.23
N ILE A 10 2.14 28.85 15.58
CA ILE A 10 2.22 27.59 14.84
C ILE A 10 1.52 26.53 15.68
N TYR A 11 0.58 25.82 15.07
CA TYR A 11 -0.11 24.67 15.66
C TYR A 11 0.61 23.41 15.19
N ILE A 12 0.96 22.52 16.12
CA ILE A 12 1.70 21.29 15.83
C ILE A 12 0.76 20.13 16.10
N ALA A 13 0.50 19.31 15.09
CA ALA A 13 -0.30 18.10 15.22
C ALA A 13 0.47 16.98 15.95
N ASN A 14 -0.24 15.96 16.41
CA ASN A 14 0.37 14.81 17.11
C ASN A 14 1.46 14.06 16.31
N ASP A 15 1.45 14.17 14.98
CA ASP A 15 2.47 13.59 14.09
C ASP A 15 3.65 14.54 13.81
N GLY A 16 3.69 15.71 14.47
CA GLY A 16 4.73 16.72 14.35
C GLY A 16 4.54 17.69 13.17
N LYS A 17 3.44 17.58 12.41
CA LYS A 17 3.18 18.48 11.28
C LYS A 17 2.70 19.86 11.75
N GLU A 18 3.27 20.91 11.17
CA GLU A 18 2.98 22.30 11.53
C GLU A 18 1.89 22.92 10.66
N PHE A 19 1.02 23.71 11.29
CA PHE A 19 -0.11 24.41 10.67
C PHE A 19 -0.19 25.86 11.16
N LEU A 20 -0.66 26.75 10.29
CA LEU A 20 -0.84 28.17 10.62
C LEU A 20 -2.19 28.47 11.29
N THR A 21 -3.14 27.53 11.21
CA THR A 21 -4.47 27.66 11.82
C THR A 21 -4.78 26.43 12.68
N LYS A 22 -5.55 26.64 13.75
CA LYS A 22 -6.00 25.54 14.61
C LYS A 22 -6.95 24.60 13.86
N GLU A 23 -7.82 25.15 13.03
CA GLU A 23 -8.84 24.40 12.29
C GLU A 23 -8.21 23.41 11.31
N ASP A 24 -7.15 23.79 10.61
CA ASP A 24 -6.46 22.89 9.68
C ASP A 24 -5.68 21.80 10.43
N CYS A 25 -5.10 22.14 11.59
CA CYS A 25 -4.49 21.16 12.49
C CYS A 25 -5.53 20.12 12.96
N GLU A 26 -6.70 20.55 13.44
CA GLU A 26 -7.78 19.64 13.89
C GLU A 26 -8.39 18.81 12.75
N LYS A 27 -8.45 19.34 11.53
CA LYS A 27 -8.85 18.57 10.34
C LYS A 27 -7.82 17.49 10.02
N HIS A 28 -6.53 17.83 10.07
CA HIS A 28 -5.45 16.88 9.83
C HIS A 28 -5.45 15.76 10.87
N GLU A 29 -5.59 16.08 12.16
CA GLU A 29 -5.62 15.05 13.21
C GLU A 29 -6.79 14.08 13.04
N ARG A 30 -7.99 14.59 12.73
CA ARG A 30 -9.14 13.72 12.41
C ARG A 30 -8.88 12.85 11.19
N PHE A 31 -8.25 13.40 10.15
CA PHE A 31 -7.88 12.63 8.97
C PHE A 31 -6.88 11.51 9.31
N VAL A 32 -5.86 11.80 10.12
CA VAL A 32 -4.90 10.81 10.59
C VAL A 32 -5.60 9.71 11.38
N GLU A 33 -6.45 10.09 12.35
CA GLU A 33 -7.13 9.15 13.23
C GLU A 33 -8.19 8.31 12.51
N GLU A 34 -8.98 8.89 11.62
CA GLU A 34 -10.09 8.18 10.97
C GLU A 34 -9.66 7.44 9.70
N ILE A 35 -8.65 7.93 9.00
CA ILE A 35 -8.24 7.43 7.69
C ILE A 35 -6.90 6.72 7.78
N LEU A 36 -5.83 7.46 8.10
CA LEU A 36 -4.47 6.92 8.00
C LEU A 36 -4.21 5.78 9.00
N SER A 37 -4.80 5.86 10.19
CA SER A 37 -4.72 4.78 11.20
C SER A 37 -5.32 3.45 10.72
N ARG A 38 -6.23 3.53 9.73
CA ARG A 38 -6.94 2.41 9.12
C ARG A 38 -6.37 2.02 7.77
N ILE A 39 -5.14 2.44 7.47
CA ILE A 39 -4.40 2.00 6.29
C ILE A 39 -3.25 1.12 6.74
N LYS A 40 -3.13 -0.04 6.11
CA LYS A 40 -2.00 -0.96 6.27
C LYS A 40 -1.34 -1.24 4.93
N TYR A 41 -0.05 -1.52 4.98
CA TYR A 41 0.79 -1.65 3.79
C TYR A 41 1.25 -3.09 3.62
N PHE A 42 1.17 -3.60 2.40
CA PHE A 42 1.56 -4.96 2.07
C PHE A 42 2.43 -4.98 0.81
N CYS A 43 3.28 -5.99 0.71
CA CYS A 43 3.97 -6.35 -0.52
C CYS A 43 3.42 -7.69 -1.00
N ILE A 44 2.91 -7.69 -2.24
CA ILE A 44 2.55 -8.91 -2.96
C ILE A 44 3.71 -9.28 -3.85
N ARG A 45 4.37 -10.39 -3.51
CA ARG A 45 5.40 -11.01 -4.36
C ARG A 45 4.71 -11.99 -5.29
N CYS A 46 4.97 -11.93 -6.59
CA CYS A 46 4.26 -12.73 -7.59
C CYS A 46 5.18 -13.09 -8.77
N ASN A 47 4.63 -13.83 -9.73
CA ASN A 47 5.33 -14.35 -10.91
C ASN A 47 6.54 -15.20 -10.51
N PRO A 48 6.31 -16.39 -9.91
CA PRO A 48 7.41 -17.27 -9.54
C PRO A 48 8.16 -17.74 -10.80
N ASP A 49 9.48 -17.78 -10.70
CA ASP A 49 10.34 -18.37 -11.72
C ASP A 49 10.13 -19.89 -11.76
N LEU A 50 9.42 -20.37 -12.77
CA LEU A 50 9.14 -21.80 -12.95
C LEU A 50 10.30 -22.56 -13.61
N THR A 51 11.39 -21.88 -14.00
CA THR A 51 12.49 -22.52 -14.72
C THR A 51 13.58 -23.05 -13.81
N GLU A 52 13.94 -22.32 -12.75
CA GLU A 52 15.10 -22.69 -11.93
C GLU A 52 14.82 -22.64 -10.42
N THR A 53 14.23 -21.55 -9.92
CA THR A 53 14.30 -21.26 -8.47
C THR A 53 12.96 -21.30 -7.73
N GLY A 54 11.84 -21.07 -8.41
CA GLY A 54 10.54 -20.86 -7.77
C GLY A 54 10.38 -19.48 -7.11
N ASN A 55 11.40 -18.62 -7.18
CA ASN A 55 11.36 -17.31 -6.54
C ASN A 55 10.48 -16.32 -7.30
N PHE A 56 9.80 -15.46 -6.55
CA PHE A 56 8.99 -14.39 -7.13
C PHE A 56 9.86 -13.32 -7.80
N SER A 57 9.57 -13.05 -9.07
CA SER A 57 10.30 -12.07 -9.89
C SER A 57 9.70 -10.66 -9.82
N HIS A 58 8.46 -10.51 -9.33
CA HIS A 58 7.75 -9.24 -9.31
C HIS A 58 7.17 -8.88 -7.95
N LYS A 59 7.06 -7.58 -7.69
CA LYS A 59 6.50 -7.00 -6.46
C LYS A 59 5.44 -5.94 -6.77
N ILE A 60 4.35 -6.02 -6.02
CA ILE A 60 3.27 -5.03 -6.03
C ILE A 60 3.08 -4.55 -4.59
N TYR A 61 3.31 -3.28 -4.35
CA TYR A 61 3.07 -2.63 -3.06
C TYR A 61 1.64 -2.14 -2.99
N VAL A 62 0.96 -2.49 -1.90
CA VAL A 62 -0.47 -2.32 -1.72
C VAL A 62 -0.72 -1.57 -0.43
N ALA A 63 -1.32 -0.40 -0.52
CA ALA A 63 -1.95 0.24 0.63
C ALA A 63 -3.42 -0.21 0.71
N VAL A 64 -3.88 -0.62 1.89
CA VAL A 64 -5.23 -1.14 2.11
C VAL A 64 -5.93 -0.33 3.17
N PHE A 65 -7.02 0.34 2.79
CA PHE A 65 -7.96 0.92 3.74
C PHE A 65 -9.05 -0.09 4.09
N SER A 66 -9.25 -0.35 5.39
CA SER A 66 -10.35 -1.19 5.86
C SER A 66 -11.01 -0.62 7.11
N LYS A 67 -12.35 -0.50 7.08
CA LYS A 67 -13.13 -0.19 8.28
C LYS A 67 -13.28 -1.39 9.22
N HIS A 68 -13.10 -2.60 8.71
CA HIS A 68 -13.34 -3.86 9.42
C HIS A 68 -12.04 -4.57 9.81
N TYR A 69 -10.89 -3.90 9.66
CA TYR A 69 -9.57 -4.42 10.03
C TYR A 69 -9.11 -5.69 9.27
N LEU A 70 -9.79 -6.05 8.18
CA LEU A 70 -9.49 -7.21 7.31
C LEU A 70 -8.39 -6.90 6.28
N TYR A 71 -7.34 -6.20 6.69
CA TYR A 71 -6.37 -5.60 5.76
C TYR A 71 -5.65 -6.65 4.90
N LYS A 72 -5.11 -7.69 5.55
CA LYS A 72 -4.37 -8.76 4.87
C LYS A 72 -5.30 -9.59 3.98
N ASP A 73 -6.52 -9.87 4.43
CA ASP A 73 -7.51 -10.63 3.66
C ASP A 73 -7.95 -9.88 2.41
N ILE A 74 -8.12 -8.55 2.49
CA ILE A 74 -8.40 -7.72 1.31
C ILE A 74 -7.24 -7.76 0.32
N ALA A 75 -5.99 -7.57 0.77
CA ALA A 75 -4.82 -7.67 -0.10
C ALA A 75 -4.70 -9.06 -0.76
N PHE A 76 -4.92 -10.12 0.02
CA PHE A 76 -4.90 -11.49 -0.46
C PHE A 76 -6.02 -11.79 -1.45
N GLN A 77 -7.25 -11.35 -1.16
CA GLN A 77 -8.41 -11.54 -2.03
C GLN A 77 -8.25 -10.79 -3.36
N TRP A 78 -7.67 -9.59 -3.32
CA TRP A 78 -7.31 -8.86 -4.53
C TRP A 78 -6.27 -9.62 -5.36
N ALA A 79 -5.21 -10.12 -4.73
CA ALA A 79 -4.17 -10.91 -5.40
C ALA A 79 -4.77 -12.18 -6.03
N LEU A 80 -5.62 -12.88 -5.29
CA LEU A 80 -6.31 -14.08 -5.77
C LEU A 80 -7.17 -13.78 -7.01
N LYS A 81 -7.89 -12.66 -7.03
CA LYS A 81 -8.67 -12.24 -8.19
C LYS A 81 -7.80 -11.82 -9.37
N LYS A 82 -6.65 -11.17 -9.14
CA LYS A 82 -5.71 -10.75 -10.20
C LYS A 82 -5.00 -11.94 -10.84
N PHE A 83 -4.56 -12.92 -10.05
CA PHE A 83 -3.75 -14.06 -10.52
C PHE A 83 -4.56 -15.35 -10.76
N GLY A 84 -5.85 -15.37 -10.41
CA GLY A 84 -6.78 -16.48 -10.63
C GLY A 84 -6.70 -17.59 -9.58
N THR A 85 -5.50 -18.13 -9.32
CA THR A 85 -5.29 -19.20 -8.32
C THR A 85 -4.18 -18.86 -7.34
N TYR A 86 -4.30 -19.36 -6.11
CA TYR A 86 -3.24 -19.24 -5.10
C TYR A 86 -2.11 -20.25 -5.32
N LEU A 87 -2.46 -21.52 -5.57
CA LEU A 87 -1.51 -22.56 -5.92
C LEU A 87 -1.49 -22.75 -7.43
N GLY A 88 -0.32 -23.03 -7.97
CA GLY A 88 -0.16 -23.56 -9.32
C GLY A 88 1.16 -24.29 -9.48
N GLU A 89 1.59 -24.47 -10.73
CA GLU A 89 2.74 -25.29 -11.06
C GLU A 89 4.01 -24.81 -10.35
N SER A 90 4.79 -25.76 -9.84
CA SER A 90 6.12 -25.49 -9.31
C SER A 90 7.19 -25.62 -10.40
N VAL A 91 8.45 -25.45 -10.00
CA VAL A 91 9.61 -25.46 -10.88
C VAL A 91 9.62 -26.69 -11.79
N MET A 92 9.78 -26.47 -13.08
CA MET A 92 9.79 -27.50 -14.13
C MET A 92 8.55 -28.39 -14.15
N GLY A 93 7.42 -27.94 -13.58
CA GLY A 93 6.17 -28.69 -13.51
C GLY A 93 6.09 -29.74 -12.38
N TYR A 94 7.07 -29.79 -11.47
CA TYR A 94 7.11 -30.79 -10.40
C TYR A 94 6.46 -30.29 -9.10
N GLY A 95 5.21 -30.70 -8.86
CA GLY A 95 4.47 -30.34 -7.64
C GLY A 95 3.80 -28.97 -7.76
N PHE A 96 3.49 -28.36 -6.61
CA PHE A 96 2.82 -27.06 -6.56
C PHE A 96 3.53 -26.07 -5.65
N GLN A 97 3.39 -24.79 -5.96
CA GLN A 97 3.85 -23.69 -5.13
C GLN A 97 2.86 -22.52 -5.16
N PRO A 98 2.96 -21.57 -4.21
CA PRO A 98 2.18 -20.34 -4.28
C PRO A 98 2.53 -19.51 -5.52
N HIS A 99 1.52 -19.05 -6.26
CA HIS A 99 1.67 -18.07 -7.35
C HIS A 99 1.97 -16.66 -6.84
N PHE A 100 1.57 -16.37 -5.61
CA PHE A 100 1.90 -15.12 -4.94
C PHE A 100 2.05 -15.31 -3.43
N ASN A 101 2.69 -14.36 -2.80
CA ASN A 101 2.79 -14.24 -1.35
C ASN A 101 2.42 -12.82 -0.92
N VAL A 102 1.73 -12.68 0.21
CA VAL A 102 1.34 -11.38 0.79
C VAL A 102 1.99 -11.23 2.15
N SER A 103 2.83 -10.20 2.30
CA SER A 103 3.51 -9.85 3.55
C SER A 103 3.22 -8.40 3.94
N GLU A 104 3.00 -8.11 5.22
CA GLU A 104 2.92 -6.73 5.71
C GLU A 104 4.29 -6.05 5.58
N VAL A 105 4.29 -4.78 5.20
CA VAL A 105 5.51 -3.94 5.06
C VAL A 105 5.29 -2.60 5.74
N SER A 106 6.37 -1.83 5.91
CA SER A 106 6.27 -0.49 6.48
C SER A 106 5.71 0.51 5.45
N LYS A 107 5.26 1.67 5.94
CA LYS A 107 4.84 2.77 5.07
C LYS A 107 6.00 3.24 4.20
N GLU A 108 7.19 3.32 4.78
CA GLU A 108 8.42 3.75 4.12
C GLU A 108 8.74 2.82 2.95
N GLU A 109 8.66 1.50 3.14
CA GLU A 109 8.90 0.53 2.05
C GLU A 109 7.84 0.64 0.94
N TYR A 110 6.57 0.87 1.30
CA TYR A 110 5.51 1.15 0.32
C TYR A 110 5.81 2.46 -0.46
N GLU A 111 6.31 3.50 0.20
CA GLU A 111 6.62 4.77 -0.45
C GLU A 111 7.88 4.72 -1.31
N GLU A 112 8.91 4.00 -0.88
CA GLU A 112 10.11 3.76 -1.69
C GLU A 112 9.80 2.89 -2.90
N CYS A 113 8.88 1.92 -2.76
CA CYS A 113 8.51 0.94 -3.79
C CYS A 113 9.74 0.40 -4.53
N PRO A 114 10.65 -0.26 -3.80
CA PRO A 114 11.92 -0.66 -4.37
C PRO A 114 11.73 -1.72 -5.46
N ALA A 115 12.47 -1.55 -6.56
CA ALA A 115 12.49 -2.48 -7.68
C ALA A 115 12.96 -3.88 -7.24
N THR A 116 12.52 -4.90 -7.97
CA THR A 116 13.08 -6.25 -7.81
C THR A 116 14.30 -6.36 -8.71
N VAL A 117 15.46 -6.67 -8.15
CA VAL A 117 16.68 -6.89 -8.94
C VAL A 117 16.75 -8.36 -9.31
N TRP A 118 16.63 -8.68 -10.59
CA TRP A 118 16.72 -10.04 -11.12
C TRP A 118 17.85 -10.13 -12.14
N GLY A 119 18.85 -10.98 -11.88
CA GLY A 119 20.00 -11.11 -12.77
C GLY A 119 20.75 -9.80 -13.04
N GLY A 120 20.73 -8.86 -12.07
CA GLY A 120 21.32 -7.51 -12.22
C GLY A 120 20.42 -6.47 -12.91
N THR A 121 19.23 -6.86 -13.40
CA THR A 121 18.28 -5.95 -14.03
C THR A 121 17.20 -5.50 -13.03
N PRO A 122 16.98 -4.18 -12.84
CA PRO A 122 15.89 -3.69 -11.99
C PRO A 122 14.54 -3.79 -12.71
N LEU A 123 13.64 -4.60 -12.15
CA LEU A 123 12.24 -4.71 -12.57
C LEU A 123 11.38 -3.74 -11.74
N LYS A 124 10.71 -2.82 -12.43
CA LYS A 124 9.89 -1.78 -11.79
C LYS A 124 8.74 -2.41 -11.02
N SER A 125 8.62 -2.06 -9.74
CA SER A 125 7.49 -2.49 -8.91
C SER A 125 6.27 -1.59 -9.12
N GLU A 126 5.10 -2.12 -8.82
CA GLU A 126 3.82 -1.40 -8.91
C GLU A 126 3.40 -0.89 -7.51
N LYS A 127 2.72 0.26 -7.46
CA LYS A 127 1.99 0.73 -6.27
C LYS A 127 0.50 0.78 -6.58
N ILE A 128 -0.31 0.26 -5.68
CA ILE A 128 -1.77 0.35 -5.78
C ILE A 128 -2.38 0.71 -4.42
N PHE A 129 -3.61 1.24 -4.47
CA PHE A 129 -4.38 1.56 -3.28
C PHE A 129 -5.74 0.87 -3.32
N LEU A 130 -5.99 -0.03 -2.38
CA LEU A 130 -7.27 -0.72 -2.21
C LEU A 130 -8.11 0.03 -1.20
N SER A 131 -9.14 0.73 -1.68
CA SER A 131 -10.04 1.52 -0.85
C SER A 131 -11.35 1.79 -1.55
N PRO A 132 -12.51 1.71 -0.85
CA PRO A 132 -13.81 2.10 -1.39
C PRO A 132 -13.97 3.62 -1.55
N LYS A 133 -12.97 4.41 -1.14
CA LYS A 133 -12.96 5.87 -1.27
C LYS A 133 -11.58 6.39 -1.64
N SER A 134 -11.54 7.48 -2.38
CA SER A 134 -10.29 8.19 -2.67
C SER A 134 -9.75 8.84 -1.40
N VAL A 135 -8.44 8.84 -1.25
CA VAL A 135 -7.73 9.43 -0.11
C VAL A 135 -6.56 10.24 -0.66
N GLU A 136 -6.45 11.50 -0.23
CA GLU A 136 -5.37 12.38 -0.67
C GLU A 136 -3.99 11.79 -0.28
N GLY A 137 -3.02 11.89 -1.19
CA GLY A 137 -1.67 11.36 -1.00
C GLY A 137 -1.49 9.90 -1.43
N PHE A 138 -2.55 9.21 -1.86
CA PHE A 138 -2.47 7.86 -2.42
C PHE A 138 -2.74 7.86 -3.94
N PRO A 139 -2.31 6.81 -4.67
CA PRO A 139 -2.72 6.59 -6.06
C PRO A 139 -4.25 6.49 -6.21
N GLU A 140 -4.71 6.51 -7.46
CA GLU A 140 -6.12 6.24 -7.78
C GLU A 140 -6.58 4.94 -7.10
N ASN A 141 -7.70 5.02 -6.37
CA ASN A 141 -8.16 3.92 -5.55
C ASN A 141 -8.90 2.87 -6.38
N ILE A 142 -8.58 1.61 -6.11
CA ILE A 142 -9.36 0.46 -6.53
C ILE A 142 -10.45 0.25 -5.50
N ASP A 143 -11.70 0.54 -5.88
CA ASP A 143 -12.89 0.30 -5.05
C ASP A 143 -13.21 -1.19 -5.01
N TYR A 144 -12.51 -1.91 -4.14
CA TYR A 144 -12.68 -3.35 -3.98
C TYR A 144 -14.10 -3.74 -3.55
N MET A 145 -14.84 -2.87 -2.87
CA MET A 145 -16.23 -3.16 -2.47
C MET A 145 -17.11 -3.22 -3.72
N LYS A 146 -17.01 -2.20 -4.57
CA LYS A 146 -17.74 -2.13 -5.84
C LYS A 146 -17.29 -3.22 -6.81
N GLU A 147 -15.99 -3.42 -6.98
CA GLU A 147 -15.43 -4.42 -7.91
C GLU A 147 -15.84 -5.86 -7.54
N TRP A 148 -16.00 -6.15 -6.24
CA TRP A 148 -16.36 -7.48 -5.78
C TRP A 148 -17.86 -7.68 -5.58
N GLY A 149 -18.67 -6.65 -5.87
CA GLY A 149 -20.13 -6.71 -5.80
C GLY A 149 -20.72 -6.61 -4.39
N PHE A 150 -19.96 -6.06 -3.44
CA PHE A 150 -20.45 -5.77 -2.09
C PHE A 150 -21.19 -4.42 -2.03
N LYS A 151 -22.10 -4.29 -1.06
CA LYS A 151 -22.89 -3.07 -0.81
C LYS A 151 -22.36 -2.32 0.40
#